data_AF-A0A7C2V5L7-F1
#
_entry.id   AF-A0A7C2V5L7-F1
#
_cell.length_a   1.000
_cell.length_b   1.000
_cell.length_c   1.000
_cell.angle_alpha   90.00
_cell.angle_beta   90.00
_cell.angle_gamma   90.00
#
_symmetry.space_group_name_H-M   'P 1'
#
loop_
_entity.id
_entity.type
_entity.pdbx_description
1 polymer ?
#
loop_
_entity_poly.entity_id
_entity_poly.type
_entity_poly.pdbx_seq_one_letter_code
_entity_poly.pdbx_strand_id
1 'polypeptide(L)'
;MTPPLGPGGDTYYDDNEWVTLALIDMYLITNNTSYLNRAEELFNFIISGWSSNSSLRCPGGIYWRVGDLSRNTCSNSPAAEAAAELYLITGDQSYLRWAIKILNWVNKCLGSPSHLYYDHINPDGTIDNTIWSYNQGTTAAAAVSIYEATHNESYLKLAEDSAYSSLSYFS
;
A
#
# COMPACT_ATOMS: atom_id res chain seq x y z
N MET A 1 -4.21 -11.65 -17.34
CA MET A 1 -2.98 -11.33 -16.60
C MET A 1 -2.08 -10.52 -17.50
N THR A 2 -1.55 -9.39 -17.02
CA THR A 2 -0.25 -8.89 -17.49
C THR A 2 0.35 -7.86 -16.53
N PRO A 3 1.12 -8.36 -15.56
CA PRO A 3 2.43 -7.79 -15.25
C PRO A 3 3.52 -8.88 -15.21
N PRO A 4 4.81 -8.59 -15.46
CA PRO A 4 5.49 -7.28 -15.50
C PRO A 4 5.94 -6.83 -16.91
N LEU A 5 6.51 -5.62 -17.01
CA LEU A 5 7.20 -5.12 -18.21
C LEU A 5 8.53 -5.86 -18.41
N GLY A 6 8.50 -6.99 -19.12
CA GLY A 6 9.72 -7.76 -19.39
C GLY A 6 9.46 -9.14 -19.99
N PRO A 7 10.50 -9.86 -20.43
CA PRO A 7 10.39 -11.12 -21.17
C PRO A 7 10.00 -12.35 -20.30
N GLY A 8 9.53 -12.15 -19.06
CA GLY A 8 9.16 -13.20 -18.10
C GLY A 8 9.88 -13.08 -16.76
N GLY A 9 9.39 -13.80 -15.75
CA GLY A 9 9.92 -13.78 -14.38
C GLY A 9 8.81 -13.96 -13.33
N ASP A 10 9.21 -13.93 -12.07
CA ASP A 10 8.27 -13.83 -10.94
C ASP A 10 7.48 -12.52 -11.02
N THR A 11 6.18 -12.55 -10.69
CA THR A 11 5.32 -11.38 -10.68
C THR A 11 5.04 -10.95 -9.25
N TYR A 12 5.50 -9.75 -8.89
CA TYR A 12 5.36 -9.17 -7.57
C TYR A 12 4.30 -8.06 -7.55
N TYR A 13 3.52 -7.99 -6.48
CA TYR A 13 2.50 -6.94 -6.33
C TYR A 13 3.14 -5.61 -5.92
N ASP A 14 4.09 -5.63 -4.99
CA ASP A 14 4.85 -4.44 -4.55
C ASP A 14 5.65 -3.80 -5.70
N ASP A 15 6.29 -4.60 -6.56
CA ASP A 15 6.98 -4.05 -7.74
C ASP A 15 6.03 -3.23 -8.63
N ASN A 16 4.77 -3.65 -8.76
CA ASN A 16 3.77 -2.92 -9.54
C ASN A 16 3.26 -1.68 -8.80
N GLU A 17 3.28 -1.66 -7.47
CA GLU A 17 2.90 -0.50 -6.66
C GLU A 17 3.88 0.65 -6.88
N TRP A 18 5.18 0.38 -6.88
CA TRP A 18 6.20 1.42 -7.16
C TRP A 18 6.07 2.01 -8.57
N VAL A 19 5.81 1.16 -9.57
CA VAL A 19 5.56 1.63 -10.93
C VAL A 19 4.27 2.43 -11.01
N THR A 20 3.23 2.06 -10.25
CA THR A 20 1.96 2.78 -10.19
C THR A 20 2.15 4.19 -9.62
N LEU A 21 2.82 4.33 -8.49
CA LEU A 21 3.15 5.63 -7.89
C LEU A 21 3.97 6.50 -8.85
N ALA A 22 5.00 5.94 -9.49
CA ALA A 22 5.80 6.67 -10.47
C ALA A 22 4.97 7.13 -11.69
N LEU A 23 3.99 6.34 -12.13
CA LEU A 23 3.09 6.73 -13.22
C LEU A 23 2.11 7.84 -12.79
N ILE A 24 1.66 7.82 -11.54
CA ILE A 24 0.84 8.89 -10.96
C ILE A 24 1.65 10.19 -10.95
N ASP A 25 2.89 10.18 -10.45
CA ASP A 25 3.79 11.32 -10.47
C ASP A 25 4.01 11.87 -11.89
N MET A 26 4.28 10.97 -12.85
CA MET A 26 4.46 11.35 -14.24
C MET A 26 3.21 12.00 -14.83
N TYR A 27 2.01 11.51 -14.48
CA TYR A 27 0.77 12.18 -14.86
C TYR A 27 0.65 13.57 -14.24
N LEU A 28 0.94 13.73 -12.94
CA LEU A 28 0.85 15.03 -12.26
C LEU A 28 1.82 16.07 -12.85
N ILE A 29 3.00 15.63 -13.29
CA ILE A 29 4.02 16.51 -13.89
C ILE A 29 3.67 16.89 -15.34
N THR A 30 3.24 15.92 -16.15
CA THR A 30 3.12 16.13 -17.60
C THR A 30 1.69 16.30 -18.09
N ASN A 31 0.69 16.00 -17.26
CA ASN A 31 -0.72 15.90 -17.59
C ASN A 31 -1.01 14.94 -18.77
N ASN A 32 -0.16 13.93 -18.98
CA ASN A 32 -0.32 12.95 -20.06
C ASN A 32 -1.16 11.78 -19.55
N THR A 33 -2.41 11.69 -20.03
CA THR A 33 -3.40 10.70 -19.60
C THR A 33 -2.98 9.25 -19.86
N SER A 34 -2.03 8.99 -20.75
CA SER A 34 -1.50 7.63 -20.92
C SER A 34 -0.82 7.08 -19.66
N TYR A 35 -0.19 7.95 -18.84
CA TYR A 35 0.39 7.55 -17.56
C TYR A 35 -0.69 7.22 -16.54
N LEU A 36 -1.74 8.05 -16.44
CA LEU A 36 -2.87 7.81 -15.56
C LEU A 36 -3.59 6.50 -15.91
N ASN A 37 -3.93 6.30 -17.19
CA ASN A 37 -4.58 5.08 -17.64
C ASN A 37 -3.76 3.83 -17.28
N ARG A 38 -2.43 3.93 -17.42
CA ARG A 38 -1.54 2.82 -17.06
C ARG A 38 -1.45 2.60 -15.55
N ALA A 39 -1.47 3.66 -14.75
CA ALA A 39 -1.53 3.56 -13.29
C ALA A 39 -2.81 2.85 -12.84
N GLU A 40 -3.96 3.19 -13.43
CA GLU A 40 -5.24 2.52 -13.12
C GLU A 40 -5.24 1.03 -13.51
N GLU A 41 -4.65 0.68 -14.65
CA GLU A 41 -4.48 -0.72 -15.05
C GLU A 41 -3.62 -1.52 -14.06
N LEU A 42 -2.49 -0.96 -13.63
CA LEU A 42 -1.61 -1.60 -12.66
C LEU A 42 -2.27 -1.68 -11.28
N PHE A 43 -2.99 -0.65 -10.86
CA PHE A 43 -3.75 -0.65 -9.62
C PHE A 43 -4.80 -1.77 -9.58
N ASN A 44 -5.51 -1.98 -10.69
CA ASN A 44 -6.44 -3.11 -10.82
C ASN A 44 -5.75 -4.47 -10.67
N PHE A 45 -4.52 -4.61 -11.17
CA PHE A 45 -3.72 -5.79 -10.91
C PHE A 45 -3.32 -5.91 -9.44
N ILE A 46 -2.86 -4.83 -8.81
CA ILE A 46 -2.46 -4.80 -7.39
C ILE A 46 -3.59 -5.29 -6.49
N ILE A 47 -4.79 -4.72 -6.61
CA ILE A 47 -5.94 -5.12 -5.78
C ILE A 47 -6.45 -6.53 -6.07
N SER A 48 -6.08 -7.12 -7.22
CA SER A 48 -6.37 -8.54 -7.50
C SER A 48 -5.59 -9.48 -6.57
N GLY A 49 -4.51 -9.00 -5.95
CA GLY A 49 -3.75 -9.71 -4.92
C GLY A 49 -4.39 -9.66 -3.53
N TRP A 50 -5.47 -8.89 -3.33
CA TRP A 50 -6.17 -8.83 -2.05
C TRP A 50 -6.79 -10.18 -1.67
N SER A 51 -6.41 -10.74 -0.53
CA SER A 51 -6.94 -12.03 -0.07
C SER A 51 -8.42 -11.97 0.31
N SER A 52 -9.23 -12.84 -0.29
CA SER A 52 -10.62 -13.08 0.08
C SER A 52 -10.80 -14.22 1.10
N ASN A 53 -9.71 -14.87 1.51
CA ASN A 53 -9.76 -15.99 2.44
C ASN A 53 -10.01 -15.53 3.88
N SER A 54 -11.25 -15.71 4.34
CA SER A 54 -11.70 -15.33 5.69
C SER A 54 -11.12 -16.21 6.81
N SER A 55 -10.51 -17.35 6.48
CA SER A 55 -9.92 -18.27 7.46
C SER A 55 -8.48 -17.92 7.84
N LEU A 56 -7.84 -16.99 7.12
CA LEU A 56 -6.48 -16.56 7.44
C LEU A 56 -6.44 -15.82 8.78
N ARG A 57 -5.32 -15.95 9.49
CA ARG A 57 -4.96 -14.97 10.51
C ARG A 57 -4.91 -13.60 9.83
N CYS A 58 -5.66 -12.64 10.38
CA CYS A 58 -5.81 -11.31 9.79
C CYS A 58 -6.40 -11.33 8.37
N PRO A 59 -7.70 -11.66 8.18
CA PRO A 59 -8.32 -11.74 6.86
C PRO A 59 -8.14 -10.48 6.02
N GLY A 60 -7.86 -10.65 4.73
CA GLY A 60 -7.44 -9.56 3.85
C GLY A 60 -5.93 -9.48 3.68
N GLY A 61 -5.47 -8.34 3.17
CA GLY A 61 -4.09 -8.08 2.81
C GLY A 61 -3.78 -8.53 1.39
N ILE A 62 -3.01 -7.71 0.68
CA ILE A 62 -2.46 -8.01 -0.63
C ILE A 62 -1.24 -8.93 -0.44
N TYR A 63 -1.18 -10.00 -1.24
CA TYR A 63 -0.04 -10.91 -1.23
C TYR A 63 1.22 -10.24 -1.75
N TRP A 64 2.39 -10.71 -1.33
CA TRP A 64 3.65 -10.15 -1.82
C TRP A 64 3.91 -10.47 -3.30
N ARG A 65 3.74 -11.74 -3.67
CA ARG A 65 4.02 -12.26 -5.02
C ARG A 65 2.89 -13.16 -5.49
N VAL A 66 2.66 -13.22 -6.79
CA VAL A 66 1.77 -14.22 -7.40
C VAL A 66 2.26 -15.63 -7.04
N GLY A 67 1.40 -16.41 -6.38
CA GLY A 67 1.71 -17.76 -5.90
C GLY A 67 2.34 -17.82 -4.50
N ASP A 68 2.64 -16.68 -3.88
CA ASP A 68 2.97 -16.54 -2.47
C ASP A 68 1.71 -16.16 -1.67
N LEU A 69 1.64 -16.58 -0.41
CA LEU A 69 0.50 -16.31 0.48
C LEU A 69 0.88 -15.42 1.69
N SER A 70 2.14 -14.98 1.77
CA SER A 70 2.58 -13.92 2.68
C SER A 70 1.96 -12.59 2.28
N ARG A 71 1.64 -11.77 3.29
CA ARG A 71 1.02 -10.46 3.11
C ARG A 71 1.86 -9.44 3.85
N ASN A 72 2.41 -8.48 3.11
CA ASN A 72 3.53 -7.68 3.55
C ASN A 72 3.13 -6.20 3.62
N THR A 73 3.75 -5.45 4.53
CA THR A 73 3.57 -3.99 4.57
C THR A 73 3.97 -3.35 3.25
N CYS A 74 5.03 -3.87 2.59
CA CYS A 74 5.53 -3.37 1.32
C CYS A 74 4.60 -3.56 0.12
N SER A 75 3.63 -4.47 0.20
CA SER A 75 2.61 -4.69 -0.84
C SER A 75 1.23 -4.15 -0.46
N ASN A 76 1.14 -3.45 0.67
CA ASN A 76 -0.14 -2.93 1.17
C ASN A 76 -0.06 -1.42 1.42
N SER A 77 1.02 -0.91 2.01
CA SER A 77 1.14 0.53 2.26
C SER A 77 1.25 1.35 0.97
N PRO A 78 2.13 1.03 0.00
CA PRO A 78 2.16 1.79 -1.25
C PRO A 78 0.91 1.55 -2.10
N ALA A 79 0.26 0.38 -2.03
CA ALA A 79 -1.08 0.19 -2.60
C ALA A 79 -2.13 1.14 -2.00
N ALA A 80 -2.11 1.36 -0.69
CA ALA A 80 -3.03 2.29 -0.03
C ALA A 80 -2.77 3.75 -0.44
N GLU A 81 -1.49 4.13 -0.56
CA GLU A 81 -1.04 5.43 -1.07
C GLU A 81 -1.51 5.66 -2.51
N ALA A 82 -1.21 4.72 -3.42
CA ALA A 82 -1.64 4.80 -4.81
C ALA A 82 -3.16 4.90 -4.94
N ALA A 83 -3.92 4.16 -4.12
CA ALA A 83 -5.37 4.27 -4.08
C ALA A 83 -5.85 5.67 -3.64
N ALA A 84 -5.22 6.26 -2.63
CA ALA A 84 -5.60 7.59 -2.17
C ALA A 84 -5.29 8.67 -3.21
N GLU A 85 -4.13 8.58 -3.88
CA GLU A 85 -3.75 9.52 -4.93
C GLU A 85 -4.63 9.40 -6.18
N LEU A 86 -4.95 8.17 -6.62
CA LEU A 86 -5.90 7.95 -7.70
C LEU A 86 -7.28 8.53 -7.37
N TYR A 87 -7.72 8.46 -6.11
CA TYR A 87 -8.94 9.15 -5.68
C TYR A 87 -8.83 10.67 -5.81
N LEU A 88 -7.73 11.27 -5.34
CA LEU A 88 -7.51 12.71 -5.41
C LEU A 88 -7.50 13.22 -6.87
N ILE A 89 -7.01 12.42 -7.80
CA ILE A 89 -6.98 12.74 -9.24
C ILE A 89 -8.35 12.57 -9.90
N THR A 90 -9.02 11.44 -9.66
CA THR A 90 -10.18 11.01 -10.45
C THR A 90 -11.52 11.34 -9.79
N GLY A 91 -11.54 11.51 -8.47
CA GLY A 91 -12.75 11.57 -7.66
C GLY A 91 -13.51 10.25 -7.54
N ASP A 92 -13.01 9.13 -8.08
CA ASP A 92 -13.70 7.84 -7.97
C ASP A 92 -13.58 7.27 -6.55
N GLN A 93 -14.73 7.24 -5.88
CA GLN A 93 -14.90 6.71 -4.53
C GLN A 93 -14.45 5.25 -4.37
N SER A 94 -14.33 4.49 -5.46
CA SER A 94 -13.80 3.12 -5.42
C SER A 94 -12.36 3.09 -4.89
N TYR A 95 -11.52 4.03 -5.33
CA TYR A 95 -10.13 4.15 -4.90
C TYR A 95 -10.03 4.53 -3.42
N LEU A 96 -10.81 5.51 -2.96
CA LEU A 96 -10.82 5.89 -1.55
C LEU A 96 -11.24 4.74 -0.63
N ARG A 97 -12.25 3.95 -1.04
CA ARG A 97 -12.66 2.75 -0.29
C ARG A 97 -11.53 1.74 -0.19
N TRP A 98 -10.75 1.55 -1.26
CA TRP A 98 -9.57 0.69 -1.23
C TRP A 98 -8.46 1.24 -0.34
N ALA A 99 -8.12 2.52 -0.47
CA ALA A 99 -7.10 3.18 0.35
C ALA A 99 -7.36 2.96 1.85
N ILE A 100 -8.57 3.30 2.30
CA ILE A 100 -8.99 3.15 3.70
C ILE A 100 -8.97 1.67 4.12
N LYS A 101 -9.49 0.78 3.26
CA LYS A 101 -9.55 -0.66 3.57
C LYS A 101 -8.15 -1.27 3.75
N ILE A 102 -7.21 -0.92 2.88
CA ILE A 102 -5.86 -1.46 2.88
C ILE A 102 -5.07 -0.88 4.07
N LEU A 103 -5.09 0.44 4.27
CA LEU A 103 -4.39 1.07 5.40
C LEU A 103 -4.91 0.55 6.75
N ASN A 104 -6.22 0.38 6.91
CA ASN A 104 -6.80 -0.20 8.12
C ASN A 104 -6.33 -1.64 8.37
N TRP A 105 -6.13 -2.43 7.31
CA TRP A 105 -5.57 -3.76 7.45
C TRP A 105 -4.11 -3.72 7.89
N VAL A 106 -3.29 -2.86 7.30
CA VAL A 106 -1.88 -2.66 7.71
C VAL A 106 -1.82 -2.28 9.20
N ASN A 107 -2.57 -1.28 9.62
CA ASN A 107 -2.62 -0.82 11.01
C ASN A 107 -3.04 -1.94 11.97
N LYS A 108 -4.04 -2.73 11.61
CA LYS A 108 -4.57 -3.79 12.46
C LYS A 108 -3.63 -5.01 12.55
N CYS A 109 -2.96 -5.35 11.46
CA CYS A 109 -2.31 -6.64 11.30
C CYS A 109 -0.79 -6.60 11.38
N LEU A 110 -0.20 -5.47 10.98
CA LEU A 110 1.25 -5.28 10.93
C LEU A 110 1.72 -4.06 11.74
N GLY A 111 0.80 -3.26 12.30
CA GLY A 111 1.12 -2.19 13.25
C GLY A 111 1.67 -2.73 14.57
N SER A 112 2.74 -2.11 15.05
CA SER A 112 3.34 -2.36 16.37
C SER A 112 2.80 -1.37 17.41
N PRO A 113 2.93 -1.68 18.72
CA PRO A 113 2.60 -0.74 19.79
C PRO A 113 3.42 0.55 19.78
N SER A 114 4.55 0.59 19.05
CA SER A 114 5.45 1.73 18.97
C SER A 114 5.17 2.64 17.76
N HIS A 115 4.02 2.50 17.10
CA HIS A 115 3.68 3.24 15.87
C HIS A 115 4.62 2.97 14.68
N LEU A 116 5.33 1.85 14.72
CA LEU A 116 6.09 1.30 13.60
C LEU A 116 5.35 0.11 12.99
N TYR A 117 5.72 -0.29 11.78
CA TYR A 117 5.10 -1.36 11.01
C TYR A 117 6.09 -2.49 10.77
N TYR A 118 5.65 -3.69 11.14
CA TYR A 118 6.35 -4.95 10.90
C TYR A 118 6.40 -5.30 9.41
N ASP A 119 7.25 -6.27 9.06
CA ASP A 119 7.48 -6.62 7.66
C ASP A 119 6.29 -7.33 7.03
N HIS A 120 5.94 -8.51 7.56
CA HIS A 120 4.88 -9.32 6.97
C HIS A 120 4.23 -10.30 7.94
N ILE A 121 3.07 -10.83 7.52
CA ILE A 121 2.41 -11.97 8.14
C ILE A 121 2.44 -13.18 7.19
N ASN A 122 2.96 -14.29 7.69
CA ASN A 122 3.04 -15.56 6.97
C ASN A 122 1.67 -16.23 6.83
N PRO A 123 1.54 -17.23 5.95
CA PRO A 123 0.28 -17.96 5.76
C PRO A 123 -0.20 -18.68 7.03
N ASP A 124 0.72 -19.11 7.88
CA ASP A 124 0.44 -19.73 9.19
C ASP A 124 0.06 -18.71 10.29
N GLY A 125 0.15 -17.41 9.97
CA GLY A 125 -0.20 -16.31 10.87
C GLY A 125 0.95 -15.82 11.75
N THR A 126 2.16 -16.36 11.61
CA THR A 126 3.35 -15.80 12.26
C THR A 126 3.70 -14.45 11.66
N ILE A 127 4.11 -13.49 12.49
CA ILE A 127 4.52 -12.15 12.06
C ILE A 127 6.04 -12.07 12.11
N ASP A 128 6.66 -11.67 11.00
CA ASP A 128 8.03 -11.19 10.99
C ASP A 128 8.03 -9.73 11.44
N ASN A 129 8.65 -9.47 12.58
CA ASN A 129 8.65 -8.16 13.23
C ASN A 129 9.83 -7.27 12.83
N THR A 130 10.56 -7.62 11.77
CA THR A 130 11.63 -6.79 11.23
C THR A 130 11.07 -5.42 10.83
N ILE A 131 11.79 -4.35 11.20
CA ILE A 131 11.39 -2.98 10.93
C ILE A 131 12.25 -2.42 9.80
N TRP A 132 11.62 -2.13 8.68
CA TRP A 132 12.24 -1.49 7.53
C TRP A 132 11.79 -0.04 7.38
N SER A 133 12.71 0.85 7.03
CA SER A 133 12.43 2.29 6.95
C SER A 133 11.37 2.63 5.91
N TYR A 134 11.41 1.97 4.74
CA TYR A 134 10.46 2.21 3.65
C TYR A 134 9.03 1.77 3.98
N ASN A 135 8.85 0.74 4.82
CA ASN A 135 7.53 0.35 5.33
C ASN A 135 6.93 1.49 6.15
N GLN A 136 7.74 2.20 6.95
CA GLN A 136 7.27 3.33 7.75
C GLN A 136 6.94 4.53 6.85
N GLY A 137 7.82 4.84 5.91
CA GLY A 137 7.66 5.96 4.98
C GLY A 137 6.39 5.84 4.15
N THR A 138 6.15 4.67 3.53
CA THR A 138 4.95 4.43 2.72
C THR A 138 3.67 4.39 3.54
N THR A 139 3.68 3.85 4.77
CA THR A 139 2.48 3.89 5.59
C THR A 139 2.14 5.33 6.02
N ALA A 140 3.16 6.13 6.36
CA ALA A 140 2.96 7.55 6.67
C ALA A 140 2.44 8.33 5.44
N ALA A 141 3.01 8.10 4.25
CA ALA A 141 2.56 8.72 3.01
C ALA A 141 1.11 8.35 2.68
N ALA A 142 0.75 7.06 2.75
CA ALA A 142 -0.63 6.61 2.57
C ALA A 142 -1.61 7.30 3.55
N ALA A 143 -1.21 7.47 4.80
CA ALA A 143 -2.03 8.13 5.81
C ALA A 143 -2.21 9.63 5.52
N VAL A 144 -1.15 10.32 5.05
CA VAL A 144 -1.24 11.71 4.59
C VAL A 144 -2.19 11.83 3.39
N SER A 145 -2.03 11.00 2.37
CA SER A 145 -2.89 11.06 1.17
C SER A 145 -4.36 10.77 1.50
N ILE A 146 -4.64 9.86 2.45
CA ILE A 146 -6.01 9.63 2.94
C ILE A 146 -6.52 10.79 3.79
N TYR A 147 -5.67 11.45 4.58
CA TYR A 147 -6.03 12.70 5.26
C TYR A 147 -6.42 13.78 4.25
N GLU A 148 -5.64 14.01 3.20
CA GLU A 148 -5.97 14.99 2.16
C GLU A 148 -7.30 14.67 1.48
N ALA A 149 -7.56 13.38 1.23
CA ALA A 149 -8.80 12.91 0.63
C ALA A 149 -10.06 13.07 1.52
N THR A 150 -9.90 13.06 2.84
CA THR A 150 -11.04 12.92 3.78
C THR A 150 -11.16 14.05 4.80
N HIS A 151 -10.09 14.81 5.02
CA HIS A 151 -9.90 15.74 6.13
C HIS A 151 -10.14 15.12 7.51
N ASN A 152 -9.98 13.79 7.63
CA ASN A 152 -10.09 13.12 8.91
C ASN A 152 -8.76 13.14 9.65
N GLU A 153 -8.66 14.02 10.65
CA GLU A 153 -7.48 14.26 11.49
C GLU A 153 -6.87 13.00 12.13
N SER A 154 -7.63 11.91 12.27
CA SER A 154 -7.07 10.64 12.76
C SER A 154 -6.00 10.04 11.85
N TYR A 155 -6.08 10.27 10.53
CA TYR A 155 -5.06 9.81 9.59
C TYR A 155 -3.82 10.71 9.62
N LEU A 156 -4.00 12.02 9.78
CA LEU A 156 -2.87 12.94 9.99
C LEU A 156 -2.12 12.57 11.28
N LYS A 157 -2.85 12.33 12.36
CA LYS A 157 -2.24 11.90 13.62
C LYS A 157 -1.47 10.58 13.48
N LEU A 158 -2.00 9.63 12.73
CA LEU A 158 -1.33 8.37 12.44
C LEU A 158 -0.03 8.57 11.65
N ALA A 159 -0.03 9.44 10.64
CA ALA A 159 1.17 9.80 9.90
C ALA A 159 2.23 10.45 10.80
N GLU A 160 1.83 11.41 11.65
CA GLU A 160 2.73 12.07 12.59
C GLU A 160 3.36 11.08 13.58
N ASP A 161 2.55 10.25 14.24
CA ASP A 161 3.03 9.28 15.22
C ASP A 161 4.02 8.29 14.58
N SER A 162 3.71 7.81 13.37
CA SER A 162 4.62 6.94 12.63
C SER A 162 5.92 7.65 12.23
N ALA A 163 5.84 8.89 11.75
CA ALA A 163 7.01 9.68 11.38
C ALA A 163 7.93 9.95 12.58
N TYR A 164 7.38 10.33 13.74
CA TYR A 164 8.17 10.53 14.97
C TYR A 164 8.84 9.25 15.44
N SER A 165 8.11 8.13 15.46
CA SER A 165 8.67 6.83 15.85
C SER A 165 9.75 6.36 14.87
N SER A 166 9.52 6.53 13.57
CA SER A 166 10.48 6.18 12.52
C SER A 166 11.77 6.98 12.66
N LEU A 167 11.66 8.31 12.84
CA LEU A 167 12.82 9.16 13.10
C LEU A 167 13.59 8.66 14.34
N SER A 168 12.89 8.45 15.46
CA SER A 168 13.54 7.96 16.69
C SER A 168 14.18 6.57 16.57
N TYR A 169 13.71 5.72 15.67
CA TYR A 169 14.22 4.36 15.49
C TYR A 169 15.45 4.30 14.57
N PHE A 170 15.49 5.15 13.53
CA PHE A 170 16.51 5.13 12.49
C PHE A 170 17.60 6.21 12.61
N SER A 171 17.52 7.11 13.60
CA SER A 171 18.54 8.13 13.90
C SER A 171 19.34 7.80 15.15
#